data_AF-Q928D3-F1
#
_entry.id   AF-Q928D3-F1
#
_cell.length_a   1.000
_cell.length_b   1.000
_cell.length_c   1.000
_cell.angle_alpha   90.00
_cell.angle_beta   90.00
_cell.angle_gamma   90.00
#
_symmetry.space_group_name_H-M   'P 1'
#
loop_
_entity.id
_entity.type
_entity.pdbx_description
1 polymer ?
#
loop_
_entity_poly.entity_id
_entity_poly.type
_entity_poly.pdbx_seq_one_letter_code
_entity_poly.pdbx_strand_id
1 'polypeptide(L)'
;MKTIANEYKEYINEHILEQAENDQFGIQQTIYKFDNDYGASVIKEYMGPGVELAVIQFINDKNWELEYSTSVTNDVLRNLTHEQLIEKLEEIKNL
;
A
#
# COMPACT_ATOMS: atom_id res chain seq x y z
N MET A 1 3.43 13.40 9.92
CA MET A 1 2.48 13.10 8.84
C MET A 1 1.47 12.08 9.37
N LYS A 2 0.15 12.27 9.19
CA LYS A 2 -0.83 11.20 9.51
C LYS A 2 -0.90 10.30 8.29
N THR A 3 -0.35 9.09 8.39
CA THR A 3 -0.37 8.10 7.31
C THR A 3 -1.33 6.96 7.68
N ILE A 4 -1.71 6.11 6.73
CA ILE A 4 -2.75 5.09 6.95
C ILE A 4 -2.33 4.07 8.02
N ALA A 5 -1.09 3.56 7.93
CA ALA A 5 -0.44 2.74 8.96
C ALA A 5 0.89 3.40 9.38
N ASN A 6 0.90 4.04 10.55
CA ASN A 6 2.08 4.76 11.05
C ASN A 6 3.17 3.80 11.59
N GLU A 7 2.79 2.56 11.88
CA GLU A 7 3.67 1.46 12.30
C GLU A 7 4.70 1.14 11.22
N TYR A 8 4.36 1.33 9.95
CA TYR A 8 5.24 1.13 8.80
C TYR A 8 5.69 2.45 8.16
N LYS A 9 5.67 3.56 8.91
CA LYS A 9 6.01 4.90 8.38
C LYS A 9 7.39 5.00 7.73
N GLU A 10 8.34 4.17 8.17
CA GLU A 10 9.72 4.13 7.65
C GLU A 10 9.82 3.46 6.27
N TYR A 11 8.81 2.69 5.90
CA TYR A 11 8.69 2.03 4.58
C TYR A 11 7.87 2.86 3.59
N ILE A 12 7.42 4.06 3.99
CA ILE A 12 6.63 4.91 3.11
C ILE A 12 7.52 5.50 2.02
N ASN A 13 7.13 5.28 0.78
CA ASN A 13 7.79 5.87 -0.37
C ASN A 13 7.25 7.30 -0.59
N GLU A 14 7.92 8.27 0.05
CA GLU A 14 7.53 9.69 0.03
C GLU A 14 7.43 10.26 -1.40
N HIS A 15 8.25 9.78 -2.33
CA HIS A 15 8.22 10.24 -3.72
C HIS A 15 6.87 9.98 -4.40
N ILE A 16 6.19 8.90 -4.04
CA ILE A 16 4.90 8.54 -4.65
C ILE A 16 3.75 9.28 -3.97
N LEU A 17 3.88 9.61 -2.68
CA LEU A 17 2.89 10.45 -1.98
C LEU A 17 2.72 11.82 -2.67
N GLU A 18 3.83 12.48 -3.04
CA GLU A 18 3.79 13.77 -3.74
C GLU A 18 3.08 13.70 -5.10
N GLN A 19 3.15 12.55 -5.78
CA GLN A 19 2.45 12.32 -7.05
C GLN A 19 0.95 12.10 -6.81
N ALA A 20 0.59 11.32 -5.79
CA ALA A 20 -0.80 11.03 -5.44
C ALA A 20 -1.57 12.26 -4.92
N GLU A 21 -0.89 13.19 -4.24
CA GLU A 21 -1.49 14.44 -3.76
C GLU A 21 -1.89 15.42 -4.88
N ASN A 22 -1.41 15.21 -6.13
CA ASN A 22 -1.82 15.98 -7.30
C ASN A 22 -3.02 15.37 -8.06
N ASP A 23 -3.58 14.26 -7.58
CA ASP A 23 -4.62 13.57 -8.33
C ASP A 23 -6.00 14.22 -8.15
N GLN A 24 -6.67 14.45 -9.28
CA GLN A 24 -7.86 15.30 -9.47
C GLN A 24 -9.09 14.85 -8.65
N PHE A 25 -9.00 13.72 -7.95
CA PHE A 25 -10.05 13.05 -7.20
C PHE A 25 -9.81 12.99 -5.68
N GLY A 26 -8.66 13.48 -5.19
CA GLY A 26 -8.37 13.53 -3.74
C GLY A 26 -8.29 12.17 -3.06
N ILE A 27 -7.98 11.11 -3.81
CA ILE A 27 -7.79 9.76 -3.27
C ILE A 27 -6.42 9.72 -2.61
N GLN A 28 -6.41 9.58 -1.28
CA GLN A 28 -5.17 9.45 -0.54
C GLN A 28 -4.63 8.02 -0.69
N GLN A 29 -3.56 7.88 -1.48
CA GLN A 29 -2.78 6.65 -1.62
C GLN A 29 -1.54 6.72 -0.74
N THR A 30 -1.21 5.64 -0.04
CA THR A 30 0.06 5.44 0.64
C THR A 30 0.75 4.23 0.05
N ILE A 31 1.98 4.42 -0.42
CA ILE A 31 2.82 3.33 -0.92
C ILE A 31 3.84 2.93 0.14
N TYR A 32 3.84 1.65 0.48
CA TYR A 32 4.85 1.03 1.32
C TYR A 32 5.80 0.22 0.44
N LYS A 33 7.12 0.46 0.56
CA LYS A 33 8.18 -0.29 -0.10
C LYS A 33 9.01 -1.03 0.94
N PHE A 34 9.13 -2.34 0.81
CA PHE A 34 9.95 -3.18 1.68
C PHE A 34 11.29 -3.55 1.01
N ASP A 35 12.20 -4.11 1.80
CA ASP A 35 13.56 -4.46 1.35
C ASP A 35 13.59 -5.67 0.39
N ASN A 36 12.50 -6.41 0.28
CA ASN A 36 12.33 -7.57 -0.60
C ASN A 36 11.81 -7.20 -2.01
N ASP A 37 11.88 -5.92 -2.37
CA ASP A 37 11.34 -5.34 -3.62
C ASP A 37 9.81 -5.45 -3.77
N TYR A 38 9.10 -5.98 -2.79
CA TYR A 38 7.64 -5.92 -2.72
C TYR A 38 7.16 -4.75 -1.89
N GLY A 39 5.86 -4.50 -1.97
CA GLY A 39 5.21 -3.44 -1.23
C GLY A 39 3.70 -3.53 -1.27
N ALA A 40 3.08 -2.48 -0.73
CA ALA A 40 1.64 -2.33 -0.75
C ALA A 40 1.26 -0.94 -1.27
N SER A 41 0.29 -0.93 -2.18
CA SER A 41 -0.49 0.26 -2.50
C SER A 41 -1.75 0.27 -1.65
N VAL A 42 -1.86 1.22 -0.74
CA VAL A 42 -2.97 1.33 0.20
C VAL A 42 -3.75 2.61 -0.06
N ILE A 43 -5.06 2.50 -0.31
CA ILE A 43 -5.95 3.65 -0.49
C ILE A 43 -7.08 3.62 0.52
N LYS A 44 -7.55 4.80 0.94
CA LYS A 44 -8.76 4.88 1.75
C LYS A 44 -9.98 4.54 0.91
N GLU A 45 -10.86 3.67 1.41
CA GLU A 45 -12.08 3.33 0.68
C GLU A 45 -13.04 4.53 0.64
N TYR A 46 -13.63 4.79 -0.52
CA TYR A 46 -14.50 5.96 -0.73
C TYR A 46 -15.84 5.84 0.02
N MET A 47 -16.42 4.63 0.07
CA MET A 47 -17.73 4.37 0.68
C MET A 47 -17.67 3.56 1.98
N GLY A 48 -16.48 3.30 2.52
CA GLY A 48 -16.26 2.41 3.67
C GLY A 48 -15.32 3.01 4.72
N PRO A 49 -15.37 2.52 5.97
CA PRO A 49 -14.44 2.95 7.02
C PRO A 49 -13.05 2.29 6.88
N GLY A 50 -12.92 1.27 6.04
CA GLY A 50 -11.69 0.53 5.84
C GLY A 50 -10.78 1.10 4.74
N VAL A 51 -9.81 0.29 4.37
CA VAL A 51 -8.86 0.59 3.29
C VAL A 51 -8.87 -0.52 2.25
N GLU A 52 -8.39 -0.18 1.07
CA GLU A 52 -8.05 -1.17 0.04
C GLU A 52 -6.53 -1.33 -0.01
N LEU A 53 -6.07 -2.57 -0.21
CA LEU A 53 -4.65 -2.92 -0.32
C LEU A 53 -4.44 -3.77 -1.58
N ALA A 54 -3.46 -3.38 -2.39
CA ALA A 54 -2.92 -4.20 -3.47
C ALA A 54 -1.44 -4.48 -3.22
N VAL A 55 -1.00 -5.70 -3.49
CA VAL A 55 0.42 -6.04 -3.49
C VAL A 55 1.05 -5.45 -4.74
N ILE A 56 2.23 -4.86 -4.58
CA ILE A 56 2.99 -4.28 -5.68
C ILE A 56 4.41 -4.83 -5.66
N GLN A 57 5.04 -4.92 -6.83
CA GLN A 57 6.46 -5.21 -6.97
C GLN A 57 7.17 -4.01 -7.59
N PHE A 58 8.28 -3.60 -6.98
CA PHE A 58 9.09 -2.48 -7.45
C PHE A 58 10.03 -2.94 -8.56
N ILE A 59 9.91 -2.29 -9.71
CA ILE A 59 10.86 -2.43 -10.83
C ILE A 59 12.11 -1.58 -10.54
N ASN A 60 11.92 -0.46 -9.82
CA ASN A 60 12.95 0.39 -9.24
C ASN A 60 12.33 1.27 -8.14
N ASP A 61 13.09 2.15 -7.50
CA ASP A 61 12.61 3.00 -6.39
C ASP A 61 11.38 3.87 -6.69
N LYS A 62 11.09 4.13 -7.96
CA LYS A 62 10.02 5.04 -8.40
C LYS A 62 8.88 4.34 -9.13
N ASN A 63 9.14 3.17 -9.71
CA ASN A 63 8.19 2.45 -10.54
C ASN A 63 7.87 1.10 -9.93
N TRP A 64 6.59 0.76 -9.92
CA TRP A 64 6.08 -0.51 -9.43
C TRP A 64 4.94 -0.98 -10.33
N GLU A 65 4.63 -2.26 -10.25
CA GLU A 65 3.49 -2.88 -10.91
C GLU A 65 2.64 -3.67 -9.90
N LEU A 66 1.37 -3.91 -10.24
CA LEU A 66 0.49 -4.74 -9.43
C LEU A 66 0.95 -6.19 -9.51
N GLU A 67 1.09 -6.83 -8.36
CA GLU A 67 1.50 -8.21 -8.24
C GLU A 67 0.32 -9.06 -7.75
N TYR A 68 -0.07 -10.05 -8.56
CA TYR A 68 -1.22 -10.92 -8.32
C TYR A 68 -0.83 -12.39 -8.12
N SER A 69 0.46 -12.71 -8.15
CA SER A 69 0.97 -14.08 -8.04
C SER A 69 1.51 -14.42 -6.65
N THR A 70 1.45 -13.50 -5.68
CA THR A 70 1.91 -13.76 -4.30
C THR A 70 0.94 -14.66 -3.53
N SER A 71 1.44 -15.29 -2.47
CA SER A 71 0.61 -16.03 -1.51
C SER A 71 -0.26 -15.11 -0.64
N VAL A 72 0.00 -13.80 -0.61
CA VAL A 72 -0.75 -12.84 0.22
C VAL A 72 -2.15 -12.63 -0.35
N THR A 73 -2.24 -12.32 -1.65
CA THR A 73 -3.48 -12.16 -2.39
C THR A 73 -3.20 -12.20 -3.90
N ASN A 74 -4.21 -12.59 -4.67
CA ASN A 74 -4.26 -12.51 -6.12
C ASN A 74 -5.27 -11.47 -6.63
N ASP A 75 -5.78 -10.62 -5.73
CA ASP A 75 -6.72 -9.53 -6.01
C ASP A 75 -6.52 -8.36 -5.02
N VAL A 76 -7.16 -7.23 -5.26
CA VAL A 76 -7.22 -6.11 -4.34
C VAL A 76 -8.06 -6.50 -3.12
N LEU A 77 -7.46 -6.45 -1.95
CA LEU A 77 -8.16 -6.63 -0.68
C LEU A 77 -8.91 -5.35 -0.34
N ARG A 78 -10.19 -5.45 0.04
CA ARG A 78 -11.06 -4.30 0.28
C ARG A 78 -11.62 -4.30 1.69
N ASN A 79 -12.02 -3.12 2.18
CA ASN A 79 -12.61 -2.91 3.50
C ASN A 79 -11.78 -3.53 4.65
N LEU A 80 -10.44 -3.45 4.55
CA LEU A 80 -9.56 -3.93 5.61
C LEU A 80 -9.67 -3.02 6.84
N THR A 81 -9.77 -3.63 8.02
CA THR A 81 -9.56 -2.92 9.28
C THR A 81 -8.08 -2.56 9.43
N HIS A 82 -7.76 -1.68 10.38
CA HIS A 82 -6.36 -1.35 10.71
C HIS A 82 -5.55 -2.59 11.08
N GLU A 83 -6.10 -3.49 11.89
CA GLU A 83 -5.42 -4.72 12.30
C GLU A 83 -5.13 -5.65 11.10
N GLN A 84 -6.12 -5.84 10.22
CA GLN A 84 -5.95 -6.65 9.01
C GLN A 84 -4.95 -6.01 8.04
N LEU A 85 -4.95 -4.68 7.93
CA LEU A 85 -3.95 -3.97 7.14
C LEU A 85 -2.54 -4.26 7.66
N ILE A 86 -2.32 -4.14 8.97
CA ILE A 86 -1.02 -4.42 9.60
C ILE A 86 -0.60 -5.87 9.36
N GLU A 87 -1.50 -6.84 9.53
CA GLU A 87 -1.24 -8.25 9.25
C GLU A 87 -0.78 -8.45 7.80
N LYS A 88 -1.47 -7.85 6.82
CA LYS A 88 -1.10 -7.97 5.41
C LYS A 88 0.19 -7.25 5.05
N LEU A 89 0.48 -6.11 5.65
CA LEU A 89 1.77 -5.43 5.48
C LEU A 89 2.92 -6.30 5.99
N GLU A 90 2.74 -6.99 7.12
CA GLU A 90 3.74 -7.91 7.65
C GLU A 90 3.92 -9.16 6.76
N GLU A 91 2.83 -9.72 6.22
CA GLU A 91 2.93 -10.82 5.26
C GLU A 91 3.73 -10.43 4.01
N ILE A 92 3.45 -9.26 3.42
CA ILE A 92 4.16 -8.77 2.21
C ILE A 92 5.63 -8.51 2.51
N LYS A 93 5.94 -7.92 3.67
CA LYS A 93 7.31 -7.66 4.11
C LYS A 93 8.15 -8.94 4.24
N ASN A 94 7.51 -10.09 4.50
CA ASN A 94 8.15 -11.39 4.71
C ASN A 94 8.06 -12.33 3.50
N LEU A 95 7.62 -11.86 2.32
CA LEU A 95 7.76 -12.56 1.04
C LEU A 95 9.23 -12.71 0.64
#